data_AF-A0A942HK52-F1
#
_entry.id   AF-A0A942HK52-F1
#
_cell.length_a   1.000
_cell.length_b   1.000
_cell.length_c   1.000
_cell.angle_alpha   90.00
_cell.angle_beta   90.00
_cell.angle_gamma   90.00
#
_symmetry.space_group_name_H-M   'P 1'
#
loop_
_entity.id
_entity.type
_entity.pdbx_description
1 polymer ?
#
loop_
_entity_poly.entity_id
_entity_poly.type
_entity_poly.pdbx_seq_one_letter_code
_entity_poly.pdbx_strand_id
1 'polypeptide(L)'
;MEYPLFALKAGDKRVRTYERNGNTVTVMPGSCGCATIHDKDLWIYCISQLMDARNRGRVIAPTVRFTAYDFLIATGRGASGRAYERMEDMLRRLKGTVVETNIETNGQRERRGFGLIDSWRVVEKSPVDDRMVAVEVDLPRWLFRSVDAGKVLTLSDDYWGLRKALDRRIYELARKHCGSQSRWRVSMTVLHQKSGSMASLRRFRFDVKTLAESGGLPDYLMAFDVERDVVTIYAIGPKGRRAEACDIQTGRPHATLTAHKRVVARKPKRQL
;
A
#
# COMPACT_ATOMS: atom_id res chain seq x y z
N MET A 1 -7.63 3.69 2.80
CA MET A 1 -7.05 2.39 3.18
C MET A 1 -6.68 2.36 4.67
N GLU A 2 -7.63 2.59 5.56
CA GLU A 2 -7.35 2.51 7.01
C GLU A 2 -7.30 1.04 7.48
N TYR A 3 -8.12 0.16 6.90
CA TYR A 3 -8.18 -1.25 7.25
C TYR A 3 -7.10 -2.09 6.51
N PRO A 4 -6.49 -3.07 7.18
CA PRO A 4 -5.44 -3.93 6.61
C PRO A 4 -6.04 -5.09 5.80
N LEU A 5 -6.48 -4.79 4.57
CA LEU A 5 -7.08 -5.79 3.67
C LEU A 5 -6.08 -6.89 3.26
N PHE A 6 -4.82 -6.52 3.09
CA PHE A 6 -3.78 -7.42 2.60
C PHE A 6 -3.00 -8.05 3.76
N ALA A 7 -2.52 -9.27 3.56
CA ALA A 7 -1.63 -9.93 4.51
C ALA A 7 -0.20 -9.36 4.41
N LEU A 8 0.52 -9.32 5.53
CA LEU A 8 1.94 -8.93 5.55
C LEU A 8 2.89 -10.10 5.28
N LYS A 9 2.36 -11.33 5.24
CA LYS A 9 3.11 -12.57 5.00
C LYS A 9 2.38 -13.42 3.97
N ALA A 10 3.12 -13.99 3.02
CA ALA A 10 2.58 -14.94 2.06
C ALA A 10 2.11 -16.23 2.75
N GLY A 11 1.05 -16.84 2.21
CA GLY A 11 0.48 -18.08 2.73
C GLY A 11 -0.36 -17.93 4.00
N ASP A 12 -0.73 -16.70 4.39
CA ASP A 12 -1.63 -16.48 5.52
C ASP A 12 -3.05 -16.99 5.20
N LYS A 13 -3.46 -18.05 5.91
CA LYS A 13 -4.77 -18.71 5.78
C LYS A 13 -5.70 -18.40 6.96
N ARG A 14 -5.43 -17.37 7.75
CA ARG A 14 -6.32 -16.99 8.87
C ARG A 14 -7.43 -16.08 8.38
N VAL A 15 -8.63 -16.27 8.92
CA VAL A 15 -9.70 -15.27 8.86
C VAL A 15 -9.34 -14.14 9.83
N ARG A 16 -9.38 -12.89 9.36
CA ARG A 16 -8.98 -11.72 10.14
C ARG A 16 -10.13 -10.73 10.21
N THR A 17 -10.64 -10.45 11.40
CA THR A 17 -11.70 -9.48 11.64
C THR A 17 -11.14 -8.26 12.34
N TYR A 18 -11.45 -7.08 11.79
CA TYR A 18 -11.02 -5.78 12.31
C TYR A 18 -12.25 -4.94 12.60
N GLU A 19 -12.34 -4.44 13.83
CA GLU A 19 -13.43 -3.57 14.26
C GLU A 19 -12.91 -2.20 14.68
N ARG A 20 -13.52 -1.15 14.15
CA ARG A 20 -13.15 0.22 14.49
C ARG A 20 -14.23 1.22 14.11
N ASN A 21 -14.53 2.15 15.01
CA ASN A 21 -15.50 3.23 14.80
C ASN A 21 -16.86 2.70 14.32
N GLY A 22 -17.31 1.56 14.88
CA GLY A 22 -18.55 0.88 14.49
C GLY A 22 -18.49 0.10 13.17
N ASN A 23 -17.39 0.18 12.41
CA ASN A 23 -17.21 -0.59 11.18
C ASN A 23 -16.45 -1.88 11.45
N THR A 24 -16.87 -2.95 10.80
CA THR A 24 -16.25 -4.27 10.80
C THR A 24 -15.75 -4.60 9.41
N VAL A 25 -14.53 -5.12 9.32
CA VAL A 25 -13.92 -5.64 8.10
C VAL A 25 -13.38 -7.03 8.39
N THR A 26 -13.94 -8.03 7.72
CA THR A 26 -13.48 -9.42 7.80
C THR A 26 -12.79 -9.77 6.49
N VAL A 27 -11.55 -10.23 6.57
CA VAL A 27 -10.78 -10.72 5.42
C VAL A 27 -10.66 -12.24 5.53
N MET A 28 -11.11 -12.92 4.49
CA MET A 28 -11.12 -14.37 4.37
C MET A 28 -10.15 -14.82 3.26
N PRO A 29 -9.31 -15.83 3.52
CA PRO A 29 -8.36 -16.35 2.54
C PRO A 29 -9.04 -17.24 1.50
N GLY A 30 -8.41 -17.34 0.32
CA GLY A 30 -8.70 -18.41 -0.64
C GLY A 30 -7.85 -19.66 -0.37
N SER A 31 -7.93 -20.65 -1.28
CA SER A 31 -7.14 -21.89 -1.22
C SER A 31 -5.61 -21.64 -1.17
N CYS A 32 -5.14 -20.62 -1.89
CA CYS A 32 -3.74 -20.17 -1.92
C CYS A 32 -3.34 -19.23 -0.76
N GLY A 33 -4.24 -18.97 0.21
CA GLY A 33 -4.07 -17.95 1.25
C GLY A 33 -4.53 -16.55 0.82
N CYS A 34 -4.45 -15.60 1.75
CA CYS A 34 -4.76 -14.19 1.49
C CYS A 34 -3.75 -13.55 0.52
N ALA A 35 -4.23 -12.61 -0.28
CA ALA A 35 -3.40 -11.69 -1.02
C ALA A 35 -2.54 -10.85 -0.07
N THR A 36 -1.28 -10.70 -0.44
CA THR A 36 -0.27 -9.99 0.32
C THR A 36 -0.22 -8.52 -0.06
N ILE A 37 0.41 -7.69 0.76
CA ILE A 37 0.58 -6.27 0.44
C ILE A 37 1.39 -6.03 -0.85
N HIS A 38 2.22 -7.00 -1.27
CA HIS A 38 2.91 -6.97 -2.54
C HIS A 38 1.98 -7.29 -3.72
N ASP A 39 0.93 -8.08 -3.50
CA ASP A 39 -0.08 -8.36 -4.53
C ASP A 39 -0.91 -7.11 -4.84
N LYS A 40 -1.07 -6.22 -3.87
CA LYS A 40 -1.71 -4.91 -4.04
C LYS A 40 -1.03 -4.03 -5.10
N ASP A 41 0.21 -4.32 -5.47
CA ASP A 41 0.89 -3.63 -6.56
C ASP A 41 0.09 -3.68 -7.87
N LEU A 42 -0.69 -4.74 -8.07
CA LEU A 42 -1.63 -4.82 -9.19
C LEU A 42 -2.70 -3.72 -9.13
N TRP A 43 -3.30 -3.49 -7.95
CA TRP A 43 -4.26 -2.40 -7.78
C TRP A 43 -3.62 -1.05 -8.06
N ILE A 44 -2.44 -0.80 -7.48
CA ILE A 44 -1.75 0.48 -7.67
C ILE A 44 -1.48 0.70 -9.15
N TYR A 45 -0.95 -0.30 -9.85
CA TYR A 45 -0.69 -0.23 -11.29
C TYR A 45 -1.98 0.01 -12.10
N CYS A 46 -3.04 -0.77 -11.88
CA CYS A 46 -4.31 -0.61 -12.60
C CYS A 46 -4.92 0.78 -12.37
N ILE A 47 -4.91 1.28 -11.13
CA ILE A 47 -5.38 2.62 -10.79
C ILE A 47 -4.55 3.68 -11.52
N SER A 48 -3.22 3.53 -11.59
CA SER A 48 -2.36 4.44 -12.33
C SER A 48 -2.69 4.47 -13.82
N GLN A 49 -2.97 3.32 -14.45
CA GLN A 49 -3.39 3.25 -15.86
C GLN A 49 -4.73 3.94 -16.09
N LEU A 50 -5.72 3.71 -15.21
CA LEU A 50 -7.03 4.38 -15.30
C LEU A 50 -6.90 5.89 -15.12
N MET A 51 -6.09 6.35 -14.17
CA MET A 51 -5.88 7.78 -13.94
C MET A 51 -5.13 8.44 -15.10
N ASP A 52 -4.11 7.80 -15.68
CA ASP A 52 -3.43 8.31 -16.88
C ASP A 52 -4.39 8.41 -18.07
N ALA A 53 -5.20 7.38 -18.32
CA ALA A 53 -6.23 7.42 -19.36
C ALA A 53 -7.23 8.58 -19.15
N ARG A 54 -7.73 8.76 -17.93
CA ARG A 54 -8.62 9.87 -17.57
C ARG A 54 -7.96 11.22 -17.76
N ASN A 55 -6.71 11.39 -17.32
CA ASN A 55 -5.96 12.64 -17.45
C ASN A 55 -5.73 13.02 -18.93
N ARG A 56 -5.69 12.02 -19.83
CA ARG A 56 -5.63 12.21 -21.28
C ARG A 56 -7.00 12.36 -21.95
N GLY A 57 -8.07 12.51 -21.16
CA GLY A 57 -9.44 12.67 -21.67
C GLY A 57 -10.06 11.39 -22.26
N ARG A 58 -9.50 10.21 -21.97
CA ARG A 58 -10.05 8.93 -22.46
C ARG A 58 -11.13 8.42 -21.50
N VAL A 59 -12.10 7.70 -22.04
CA VAL A 59 -13.11 6.98 -21.25
C VAL A 59 -12.42 5.83 -20.50
N ILE A 60 -12.69 5.72 -19.21
CA ILE A 60 -12.19 4.65 -18.36
C ILE A 60 -13.23 3.54 -18.20
N ALA A 61 -12.75 2.30 -18.04
CA ALA A 61 -13.58 1.11 -17.85
C ALA A 61 -13.10 0.33 -16.62
N PRO A 62 -13.96 -0.49 -15.97
CA PRO A 62 -13.57 -1.31 -14.83
C PRO A 62 -12.57 -2.42 -15.19
N THR A 63 -12.56 -2.85 -16.46
CA THR A 63 -11.60 -3.82 -16.99
C THR A 63 -10.34 -3.10 -17.46
N VAL A 64 -9.19 -3.49 -16.91
CA VAL A 64 -7.89 -2.94 -17.29
C VAL A 64 -7.10 -4.00 -18.04
N ARG A 65 -6.68 -3.68 -19.27
CA ARG A 65 -5.82 -4.53 -20.11
C ARG A 65 -4.41 -3.96 -20.19
N PHE A 66 -3.40 -4.79 -19.96
CA PHE A 66 -1.99 -4.40 -20.01
C PHE A 66 -1.10 -5.60 -20.36
N THR A 67 0.15 -5.37 -20.77
CA THR A 67 1.11 -6.46 -20.98
C THR A 67 1.74 -6.87 -19.65
N ALA A 68 1.99 -8.16 -19.46
CA ALA A 68 2.65 -8.65 -18.25
C ALA A 68 4.06 -8.04 -18.10
N TYR A 69 4.78 -7.84 -19.21
CA TYR A 69 6.09 -7.18 -19.23
C TYR A 69 6.02 -5.76 -18.65
N ASP A 70 5.11 -4.91 -19.13
CA ASP A 70 4.99 -3.52 -18.66
C ASP A 70 4.66 -3.44 -17.17
N PHE A 71 3.78 -4.32 -16.70
CA PHE A 71 3.45 -4.42 -15.28
C PHE A 71 4.69 -4.80 -14.44
N LEU A 72 5.45 -5.82 -14.86
CA LEU A 72 6.63 -6.26 -14.12
C LEU A 72 7.67 -5.14 -14.02
N ILE A 73 7.97 -4.47 -15.14
CA ILE A 73 8.93 -3.36 -15.17
C ILE A 73 8.45 -2.19 -14.32
N ALA A 74 7.20 -1.73 -14.51
CA ALA A 74 6.65 -0.59 -13.80
C ALA A 74 6.59 -0.78 -12.28
N THR A 75 6.47 -2.03 -11.82
CA THR A 75 6.42 -2.36 -10.38
C THR A 75 7.77 -2.80 -9.79
N GLY A 76 8.87 -2.64 -10.54
CA GLY A 76 10.22 -2.95 -10.07
C GLY A 76 10.50 -4.45 -9.88
N ARG A 77 9.80 -5.30 -10.65
CA ARG A 77 9.99 -6.75 -10.70
C ARG A 77 10.88 -7.12 -11.89
N GLY A 78 11.65 -8.19 -11.75
CA GLY A 78 12.40 -8.74 -12.88
C GLY A 78 11.47 -9.37 -13.92
N ALA A 79 11.91 -9.42 -15.18
CA ALA A 79 11.16 -10.04 -16.29
C ALA A 79 11.74 -11.43 -16.65
N SER A 80 11.64 -12.39 -15.72
CA SER A 80 12.04 -13.79 -15.92
C SER A 80 10.83 -14.73 -15.89
N GLY A 81 10.96 -15.97 -16.37
CA GLY A 81 9.85 -16.96 -16.34
C GLY A 81 9.19 -17.09 -14.96
N ARG A 82 9.99 -17.22 -13.90
CA ARG A 82 9.52 -17.22 -12.50
C ARG A 82 8.79 -15.94 -12.07
N ALA A 83 8.98 -14.82 -12.76
CA ALA A 83 8.23 -13.60 -12.49
C ALA A 83 6.80 -13.69 -13.04
N TYR A 84 6.60 -14.30 -14.20
CA TYR A 84 5.29 -14.56 -14.78
C TYR A 84 4.50 -15.57 -13.95
N GLU A 85 5.11 -16.68 -13.51
CA GLU A 85 4.48 -17.63 -12.58
C GLU A 85 4.00 -16.94 -11.29
N ARG A 86 4.86 -16.10 -10.69
CA ARG A 86 4.51 -15.34 -9.48
C ARG A 86 3.40 -14.30 -9.72
N MET A 87 3.31 -13.75 -10.93
CA MET A 87 2.24 -12.85 -11.32
C MET A 87 0.91 -13.61 -11.40
N GLU A 88 0.92 -14.82 -11.95
CA GLU A 88 -0.28 -15.68 -11.98
C GLU A 88 -0.73 -16.05 -10.57
N ASP A 89 0.20 -16.46 -9.69
CA ASP A 89 -0.10 -16.73 -8.28
C ASP A 89 -0.67 -15.51 -7.54
N MET A 90 -0.17 -14.32 -7.86
CA MET A 90 -0.71 -13.05 -7.36
C MET A 90 -2.17 -12.87 -7.80
N LEU A 91 -2.49 -13.09 -9.08
CA LEU A 91 -3.87 -13.01 -9.60
C LEU A 91 -4.80 -14.02 -8.89
N ARG A 92 -4.34 -15.27 -8.72
CA ARG A 92 -5.09 -16.30 -7.96
C ARG A 92 -5.37 -15.87 -6.52
N ARG A 93 -4.37 -15.35 -5.80
CA ARG A 93 -4.54 -14.85 -4.42
C ARG A 93 -5.49 -13.65 -4.34
N LEU A 94 -5.38 -12.69 -5.26
CA LEU A 94 -6.26 -11.53 -5.32
C LEU A 94 -7.72 -11.94 -5.58
N LYS A 95 -7.94 -12.87 -6.50
CA LYS A 95 -9.28 -13.38 -6.81
C LYS A 95 -9.86 -14.19 -5.65
N GLY A 96 -9.03 -14.99 -4.97
CA GLY A 96 -9.46 -15.86 -3.87
C GLY A 96 -9.67 -15.15 -2.53
N THR A 97 -9.14 -13.94 -2.33
CA THR A 97 -9.31 -13.21 -1.07
C THR A 97 -10.64 -12.49 -1.05
N VAL A 98 -11.47 -12.81 -0.07
CA VAL A 98 -12.79 -12.21 0.13
C VAL A 98 -12.75 -11.22 1.28
N VAL A 99 -13.36 -10.05 1.07
CA VAL A 99 -13.54 -9.02 2.09
C VAL A 99 -15.02 -8.85 2.35
N GLU A 100 -15.44 -9.02 3.59
CA GLU A 100 -16.76 -8.64 4.08
C GLU A 100 -16.65 -7.36 4.91
N THR A 101 -17.53 -6.40 4.67
CA THR A 101 -17.56 -5.17 5.46
C THR A 101 -18.93 -4.53 5.51
N ASN A 102 -19.17 -3.74 6.56
CA ASN A 102 -20.31 -2.84 6.70
C ASN A 102 -19.91 -1.35 6.55
N ILE A 103 -18.72 -1.07 5.98
CA ILE A 103 -18.26 0.30 5.74
C ILE A 103 -19.23 0.99 4.78
N GLU A 104 -19.76 2.13 5.22
CA GLU A 104 -20.62 2.97 4.41
C GLU A 104 -19.87 3.49 3.17
N THR A 105 -20.48 3.33 1.99
CA THR A 105 -19.98 3.90 0.75
C THR A 105 -21.10 4.72 0.11
N ASN A 106 -20.91 6.03 -0.04
CA ASN A 106 -21.89 6.96 -0.62
C ASN A 106 -23.27 6.98 0.10
N GLY A 107 -23.31 7.06 1.43
CA GLY A 107 -24.57 7.26 2.17
C GLY A 107 -25.35 5.98 2.50
N GLN A 108 -24.89 4.80 2.06
CA GLN A 108 -25.55 3.52 2.33
C GLN A 108 -24.64 2.57 3.09
N ARG A 109 -25.14 2.09 4.23
CA ARG A 109 -24.47 1.13 5.10
C ARG A 109 -25.02 -0.27 4.82
N GLU A 110 -24.37 -0.98 3.91
CA GLU A 110 -24.73 -2.34 3.52
C GLU A 110 -23.62 -3.30 3.93
N ARG A 111 -23.97 -4.45 4.52
CA ARG A 111 -23.01 -5.55 4.69
C ARG A 111 -22.79 -6.19 3.33
N ARG A 112 -21.58 -6.05 2.77
CA ARG A 112 -21.24 -6.59 1.46
C ARG A 112 -19.96 -7.40 1.50
N GLY A 113 -19.98 -8.52 0.78
CA GLY A 113 -18.80 -9.31 0.43
C GLY A 113 -18.30 -8.96 -0.99
N PHE A 114 -16.98 -8.86 -1.17
CA PHE A 114 -16.36 -8.72 -2.48
C PHE A 114 -14.95 -9.33 -2.52
N GLY A 115 -14.51 -9.76 -3.70
CA GLY A 115 -13.12 -10.15 -3.93
C GLY A 115 -12.20 -8.94 -4.06
N LEU A 116 -10.89 -9.13 -3.93
CA LEU A 116 -9.95 -8.04 -4.22
C LEU A 116 -9.84 -7.74 -5.72
N ILE A 117 -10.17 -8.71 -6.58
CA ILE A 117 -10.49 -8.50 -8.00
C ILE A 117 -11.74 -9.30 -8.33
N ASP A 118 -12.54 -8.81 -9.29
CA ASP A 118 -13.78 -9.49 -9.70
C ASP A 118 -13.45 -10.65 -10.66
N SER A 119 -12.53 -10.46 -11.59
CA SER A 119 -12.08 -11.50 -12.53
C SER A 119 -10.69 -11.15 -13.09
N TRP A 120 -10.03 -12.14 -13.71
CA TRP A 120 -8.83 -11.92 -14.50
C TRP A 120 -8.77 -12.90 -15.67
N ARG A 121 -8.09 -12.50 -16.74
CA ARG A 121 -7.78 -13.34 -17.90
C ARG A 121 -6.35 -13.11 -18.33
N VAL A 122 -5.61 -14.19 -18.54
CA VAL A 122 -4.31 -14.15 -19.22
C VAL A 122 -4.55 -14.51 -20.69
N VAL A 123 -4.05 -13.67 -21.59
CA VAL A 123 -4.07 -13.88 -23.03
C VAL A 123 -2.69 -14.33 -23.45
N GLU A 124 -2.59 -15.59 -23.86
CA GLU A 124 -1.36 -16.21 -24.37
C GLU A 124 -1.20 -15.94 -25.86
N LYS A 125 0.04 -16.04 -26.36
CA LYS A 125 0.35 -15.71 -27.76
C LYS A 125 -0.24 -16.71 -28.74
N SER A 126 -0.27 -17.99 -28.37
CA SER A 126 -0.76 -19.10 -29.19
C SER A 126 -0.99 -20.33 -28.31
N PRO A 127 -1.86 -21.29 -28.69
CA PRO A 127 -2.01 -22.56 -27.97
C PRO A 127 -0.72 -23.38 -27.79
N VAL A 128 0.33 -23.06 -28.55
CA VAL A 128 1.65 -23.72 -28.51
C VAL A 128 2.75 -22.82 -27.91
N ASP A 129 2.44 -21.57 -27.58
CA ASP A 129 3.36 -20.58 -27.00
C ASP A 129 2.70 -19.93 -25.77
N ASP A 130 3.04 -20.45 -24.60
CA ASP A 130 2.52 -20.10 -23.26
C ASP A 130 2.97 -18.70 -22.77
N ARG A 131 3.66 -17.94 -23.63
CA ARG A 131 4.05 -16.57 -23.31
C ARG A 131 2.81 -15.70 -23.10
N MET A 132 2.68 -15.18 -21.88
CA MET A 132 1.67 -14.18 -21.52
C MET A 132 1.85 -12.89 -22.32
N VAL A 133 0.94 -12.62 -23.26
CA VAL A 133 0.96 -11.41 -24.11
C VAL A 133 0.23 -10.27 -23.43
N ALA A 134 -0.94 -10.54 -22.85
CA ALA A 134 -1.73 -9.55 -22.16
C ALA A 134 -2.43 -10.13 -20.93
N VAL A 135 -2.73 -9.27 -19.98
CA VAL A 135 -3.54 -9.58 -18.81
C VAL A 135 -4.69 -8.59 -18.75
N GLU A 136 -5.90 -9.12 -18.59
CA GLU A 136 -7.11 -8.35 -18.34
C GLU A 136 -7.52 -8.57 -16.88
N VAL A 137 -7.84 -7.49 -16.17
CA VAL A 137 -8.25 -7.52 -14.77
C VAL A 137 -9.53 -6.72 -14.61
N ASP A 138 -10.57 -7.34 -14.09
CA ASP A 138 -11.80 -6.66 -13.69
C ASP A 138 -11.67 -6.17 -12.25
N LEU A 139 -11.65 -4.85 -12.07
CA LEU A 139 -11.58 -4.24 -10.75
C LEU A 139 -12.94 -4.34 -10.03
N PRO A 140 -12.95 -4.55 -8.70
CA PRO A 140 -14.18 -4.53 -7.94
C PRO A 140 -14.92 -3.23 -8.12
N ARG A 141 -16.25 -3.29 -8.32
CA ARG A 141 -17.09 -2.10 -8.58
C ARG A 141 -16.83 -0.94 -7.62
N TRP A 142 -16.61 -1.20 -6.32
CA TRP A 142 -16.35 -0.15 -5.33
C TRP A 142 -14.99 0.55 -5.55
N LEU A 143 -13.98 -0.20 -5.98
CA LEU A 143 -12.65 0.33 -6.26
C LEU A 143 -12.70 1.20 -7.51
N PHE A 144 -13.32 0.70 -8.57
CA PHE A 144 -13.53 1.46 -9.80
C PHE A 144 -14.30 2.77 -9.54
N ARG A 145 -15.42 2.72 -8.79
CA ARG A 145 -16.17 3.93 -8.39
C ARG A 145 -15.31 4.94 -7.62
N SER A 146 -14.38 4.46 -6.79
CA SER A 146 -13.47 5.34 -6.05
C SER A 146 -12.47 6.04 -6.97
N VAL A 147 -11.97 5.33 -7.99
CA VAL A 147 -11.09 5.88 -9.04
C VAL A 147 -11.82 6.90 -9.90
N ASP A 148 -13.02 6.55 -10.35
CA ASP A 148 -13.88 7.42 -11.17
C ASP A 148 -14.25 8.71 -10.43
N ALA A 149 -14.55 8.61 -9.13
CA ALA A 149 -14.77 9.78 -8.26
C ALA A 149 -13.48 10.57 -7.94
N GLY A 150 -12.30 10.16 -8.43
CA GLY A 150 -11.02 10.83 -8.17
C GLY A 150 -10.53 10.67 -6.72
N LYS A 151 -11.10 9.75 -5.94
CA LYS A 151 -10.79 9.52 -4.53
C LYS A 151 -9.56 8.60 -4.36
N VAL A 152 -8.48 8.91 -5.06
CA VAL A 152 -7.22 8.14 -5.05
C VAL A 152 -6.08 8.94 -4.42
N LEU A 153 -5.13 8.26 -3.80
CA LEU A 153 -3.93 8.88 -3.25
C LEU A 153 -2.74 8.56 -4.16
N THR A 154 -2.08 9.58 -4.67
CA THR A 154 -0.82 9.44 -5.41
C THR A 154 0.25 8.90 -4.47
N LEU A 155 0.96 7.85 -4.86
CA LEU A 155 2.13 7.33 -4.15
C LEU A 155 3.41 7.84 -4.84
N SER A 156 4.52 7.89 -4.10
CA SER A 156 5.84 8.20 -4.66
C SER A 156 6.37 7.02 -5.48
N ASP A 157 7.13 7.31 -6.53
CA ASP A 157 7.78 6.29 -7.37
C ASP A 157 8.74 5.40 -6.55
N ASP A 158 9.34 5.95 -5.49
CA ASP A 158 10.20 5.22 -4.56
C ASP A 158 9.45 4.15 -3.75
N TYR A 159 8.11 4.12 -3.78
CA TYR A 159 7.28 3.10 -3.14
C TYR A 159 7.66 1.69 -3.56
N TRP A 160 7.96 1.49 -4.85
CA TRP A 160 8.33 0.17 -5.39
C TRP A 160 9.63 -0.36 -4.79
N GLY A 161 10.51 0.53 -4.33
CA GLY A 161 11.77 0.20 -3.66
C GLY A 161 11.59 -0.36 -2.25
N LEU A 162 10.41 -0.23 -1.63
CA LEU A 162 10.14 -0.80 -0.30
C LEU A 162 10.05 -2.32 -0.41
N ARG A 163 11.01 -3.03 0.18
CA ARG A 163 11.07 -4.51 0.13
C ARG A 163 10.29 -5.18 1.25
N LYS A 164 10.26 -4.59 2.45
CA LYS A 164 9.55 -5.16 3.59
C LYS A 164 8.05 -4.85 3.49
N ALA A 165 7.22 -5.87 3.69
CA ALA A 165 5.77 -5.75 3.68
C ALA A 165 5.27 -4.73 4.73
N LEU A 166 5.85 -4.75 5.94
CA LEU A 166 5.50 -3.81 6.99
C LEU A 166 5.79 -2.37 6.56
N ASP A 167 6.96 -2.09 5.99
CA ASP A 167 7.37 -0.75 5.58
C ASP A 167 6.39 -0.17 4.54
N ARG A 168 5.93 -0.98 3.57
CA ARG A 168 4.86 -0.59 2.62
C ARG A 168 3.57 -0.24 3.34
N ARG A 169 3.18 -1.03 4.33
CA ARG A 169 1.96 -0.76 5.12
C ARG A 169 2.08 0.53 5.91
N ILE A 170 3.23 0.78 6.53
CA ILE A 170 3.51 2.02 7.25
C ILE A 170 3.48 3.21 6.30
N TYR A 171 4.05 3.09 5.09
CA TYR A 171 3.99 4.12 4.06
C TYR A 171 2.55 4.49 3.69
N GLU A 172 1.68 3.50 3.48
CA GLU A 172 0.27 3.76 3.13
C GLU A 172 -0.51 4.46 4.25
N LEU A 173 -0.26 4.06 5.49
CA LEU A 173 -0.87 4.69 6.66
C LEU A 173 -0.37 6.13 6.80
N ALA A 174 0.94 6.34 6.67
CA ALA A 174 1.54 7.67 6.62
C ALA A 174 0.91 8.51 5.50
N ARG A 175 0.79 7.99 4.28
CA ARG A 175 0.19 8.71 3.15
C ARG A 175 -1.28 9.06 3.40
N LYS A 176 -2.05 8.18 4.03
CA LYS A 176 -3.45 8.44 4.36
C LYS A 176 -3.61 9.51 5.45
N HIS A 177 -2.73 9.54 6.44
CA HIS A 177 -2.87 10.42 7.61
C HIS A 177 -2.10 11.74 7.49
N CYS A 178 -0.94 11.75 6.82
CA CYS A 178 -0.15 12.96 6.55
C CYS A 178 -0.57 13.69 5.26
N GLY A 179 -1.63 13.25 4.55
CA GLY A 179 -2.05 13.88 3.29
C GLY A 179 -2.50 15.34 3.45
N SER A 180 -3.21 15.66 4.55
CA SER A 180 -3.66 17.02 4.88
C SER A 180 -2.90 17.65 6.04
N GLN A 181 -2.28 16.83 6.90
CA GLN A 181 -1.59 17.27 8.12
C GLN A 181 -0.07 17.31 7.92
N SER A 182 0.60 18.26 8.58
CA SER A 182 2.07 18.39 8.52
C SER A 182 2.81 17.22 9.16
N ARG A 183 2.19 16.56 10.14
CA ARG A 183 2.67 15.36 10.82
C ARG A 183 1.50 14.49 11.26
N TRP A 184 1.76 13.20 11.44
CA TRP A 184 0.84 12.27 12.08
C TRP A 184 1.50 11.63 13.29
N ARG A 185 0.84 11.72 14.45
CA ARG A 185 1.30 11.13 15.70
C ARG A 185 0.38 9.98 16.08
N VAL A 186 0.95 8.83 16.43
CA VAL A 186 0.19 7.60 16.71
C VAL A 186 0.94 6.73 17.71
N SER A 187 0.21 6.14 18.66
CA SER A 187 0.78 5.16 19.59
C SER A 187 1.14 3.85 18.90
N MET A 188 2.10 3.11 19.44
CA MET A 188 2.49 1.81 18.88
C MET A 188 1.39 0.79 18.87
N THR A 189 0.55 0.77 19.90
CA THR A 189 -0.63 -0.11 19.94
C THR A 189 -1.60 0.19 18.79
N VAL A 190 -1.93 1.45 18.55
CA VAL A 190 -2.86 1.84 17.47
C VAL A 190 -2.23 1.61 16.10
N LEU A 191 -0.93 1.88 15.94
CA LEU A 191 -0.24 1.62 14.67
C LEU A 191 -0.15 0.13 14.38
N HIS A 192 0.12 -0.71 15.39
CA HIS A 192 0.13 -2.16 15.29
C HIS A 192 -1.23 -2.69 14.81
N GLN A 193 -2.31 -2.26 15.45
CA GLN A 193 -3.68 -2.59 15.04
C GLN A 193 -3.98 -2.14 13.59
N LYS A 194 -3.68 -0.87 13.24
CA LYS A 194 -3.86 -0.33 11.88
C LYS A 194 -3.05 -1.08 10.83
N SER A 195 -1.85 -1.53 11.18
CA SER A 195 -0.97 -2.25 10.27
C SER A 195 -1.50 -3.64 9.93
N GLY A 196 -2.28 -4.26 10.84
CA GLY A 196 -2.65 -5.67 10.74
C GLY A 196 -1.47 -6.61 10.97
N SER A 197 -0.38 -6.13 11.58
CA SER A 197 0.78 -6.96 11.92
C SER A 197 0.43 -8.01 12.96
N MET A 198 0.94 -9.22 12.73
CA MET A 198 0.78 -10.37 13.62
C MET A 198 2.01 -10.59 14.51
N ALA A 199 3.07 -9.80 14.32
CA ALA A 199 4.23 -9.85 15.19
C ALA A 199 3.83 -9.40 16.61
N SER A 200 4.53 -9.91 17.62
CA SER A 200 4.37 -9.39 18.98
C SER A 200 4.63 -7.88 19.01
N LEU A 201 3.96 -7.16 19.90
CA LEU A 201 4.09 -5.70 19.97
C LEU A 201 5.55 -5.28 20.24
N ARG A 202 6.32 -6.08 21.01
CA ARG A 202 7.76 -5.89 21.20
C ARG A 202 8.54 -5.95 19.88
N ARG A 203 8.28 -6.97 19.05
CA ARG A 203 8.95 -7.11 17.75
C ARG A 203 8.52 -5.99 16.79
N PHE A 204 7.25 -5.63 16.81
CA PHE A 204 6.73 -4.53 16.00
C PHE A 204 7.41 -3.19 16.33
N ARG A 205 7.56 -2.85 17.62
CA ARG A 205 8.30 -1.66 18.06
C ARG A 205 9.73 -1.65 17.52
N PHE A 206 10.42 -2.78 17.61
CA PHE A 206 11.77 -2.93 17.07
C PHE A 206 11.81 -2.66 15.55
N ASP A 207 10.88 -3.24 14.79
CA ASP A 207 10.83 -3.07 13.33
C ASP A 207 10.49 -1.62 12.93
N VAL A 208 9.55 -0.97 13.63
CA VAL A 208 9.19 0.45 13.41
C VAL A 208 10.32 1.39 13.79
N LYS A 209 11.01 1.15 14.91
CA LYS A 209 12.18 1.92 15.34
C LYS A 209 13.30 1.81 14.31
N THR A 210 13.60 0.59 13.84
CA THR A 210 14.59 0.35 12.79
C THR A 210 14.24 1.11 11.50
N LEU A 211 12.97 1.09 11.10
CA LEU A 211 12.51 1.85 9.93
C LEU A 211 12.73 3.35 10.12
N ALA A 212 12.39 3.90 11.29
CA ALA A 212 12.55 5.30 11.62
C ALA A 212 14.03 5.75 11.59
N GLU A 213 14.91 4.99 12.23
CA GLU A 213 16.34 5.28 12.28
C GLU A 213 17.01 5.23 10.90
N SER A 214 16.55 4.31 10.04
CA SER A 214 17.10 4.11 8.70
C SER A 214 16.74 5.20 7.69
N GLY A 215 15.72 6.03 7.96
CA GLY A 215 15.14 6.98 7.00
C GLY A 215 14.62 6.33 5.73
N GLY A 216 14.26 5.04 5.80
CA GLY A 216 13.92 4.23 4.63
C GLY A 216 12.59 4.58 3.97
N LEU A 217 11.69 5.26 4.68
CA LEU A 217 10.35 5.57 4.23
C LEU A 217 10.34 6.71 3.18
N PRO A 218 9.84 6.51 1.96
CA PRO A 218 9.72 7.59 0.97
C PRO A 218 8.81 8.70 1.48
N ASP A 219 9.04 9.94 1.07
CA ASP A 219 8.26 11.15 1.43
C ASP A 219 8.09 11.46 2.92
N TYR A 220 8.62 10.64 3.83
CA TYR A 220 8.37 10.77 5.26
C TYR A 220 9.63 10.57 6.09
N LEU A 221 9.72 11.34 7.16
CA LEU A 221 10.66 11.11 8.27
C LEU A 221 9.87 10.62 9.48
N MET A 222 10.51 9.82 10.33
CA MET A 222 9.88 9.25 11.51
C MET A 222 10.73 9.51 12.75
N ALA A 223 10.08 9.79 13.86
CA ALA A 223 10.69 9.91 15.17
C ALA A 223 9.94 9.00 16.16
N PHE A 224 10.68 8.23 16.94
CA PHE A 224 10.11 7.37 17.96
C PHE A 224 10.35 7.97 19.36
N ASP A 225 9.27 8.16 20.09
CA ASP A 225 9.25 8.57 21.49
C ASP A 225 9.13 7.30 22.34
N VAL A 226 10.24 6.92 22.97
CA VAL A 226 10.34 5.69 23.75
C VAL A 226 9.52 5.78 25.03
N GLU A 227 9.51 6.94 25.69
CA GLU A 227 8.82 7.14 26.96
C GLU A 227 7.31 7.09 26.77
N ARG A 228 6.81 7.69 25.69
CA ARG A 228 5.37 7.76 25.40
C ARG A 228 4.86 6.62 24.52
N ASP A 229 5.75 5.74 24.05
CA ASP A 229 5.46 4.65 23.10
C ASP A 229 4.70 5.14 21.85
N VAL A 230 5.18 6.26 21.29
CA VAL A 230 4.54 6.99 20.21
C VAL A 230 5.50 7.17 19.05
N VAL A 231 5.03 7.01 17.82
CA VAL A 231 5.75 7.46 16.63
C VAL A 231 5.13 8.72 16.08
N THR A 232 5.98 9.66 15.70
CA THR A 232 5.58 10.84 14.92
C THR A 232 6.16 10.70 13.51
N ILE A 233 5.29 10.81 12.50
CA ILE A 233 5.65 10.75 11.08
C ILE A 233 5.50 12.16 10.50
N TYR A 234 6.56 12.71 9.93
CA TYR A 234 6.60 14.05 9.33
C TYR A 234 6.65 13.94 7.81
N ALA A 235 5.81 14.71 7.12
CA ALA A 235 5.91 14.81 5.66
C ALA A 235 7.18 15.55 5.24
N ILE A 236 7.92 15.03 4.27
CA ILE A 236 9.09 15.68 3.70
C ILE A 236 8.59 16.82 2.80
N GLY A 237 8.54 18.01 3.38
CA GLY A 237 8.12 19.24 2.74
C GLY A 237 8.15 20.41 3.72
N PRO A 238 7.87 21.64 3.27
CA PRO A 238 7.98 22.83 4.12
C PRO A 238 7.15 22.72 5.41
N LYS A 239 5.90 22.23 5.31
CA LYS A 239 5.00 22.08 6.45
C LYS A 239 5.51 21.05 7.46
N GLY A 240 5.96 19.87 7.01
CA GLY A 240 6.44 18.84 7.91
C GLY A 240 7.80 19.16 8.54
N ARG A 241 8.71 19.81 7.80
CA ARG A 241 9.97 20.34 8.36
C ARG A 241 9.74 21.38 9.45
N ARG A 242 8.78 22.29 9.26
CA ARG A 242 8.38 23.24 10.32
C ARG A 242 7.81 22.52 11.53
N ALA A 243 7.01 21.47 11.33
CA ALA A 243 6.45 20.68 12.43
C ALA A 243 7.53 19.91 13.20
N GLU A 244 8.53 19.36 12.51
CA GLU A 244 9.69 18.72 13.12
C GLU A 244 10.55 19.73 13.89
N ALA A 245 10.84 20.91 13.30
CA ALA A 245 11.58 21.97 13.98
C ALA A 245 10.89 22.47 15.25
N CYS A 246 9.56 22.59 15.23
CA CYS A 246 8.76 22.91 16.42
C CYS A 246 8.89 21.82 17.49
N ASP A 247 8.82 20.53 17.11
CA ASP A 247 9.04 19.44 18.06
C ASP A 247 10.47 19.49 18.65
N ILE A 248 11.51 19.77 17.84
CA ILE A 248 12.90 19.97 18.31
C ILE A 248 12.98 21.09 19.35
N GLN A 249 12.40 22.26 19.06
CA GLN A 249 12.41 23.41 19.97
C GLN A 249 11.69 23.11 21.30
N THR A 250 10.66 22.27 21.26
CA THR A 250 9.93 21.83 22.46
C THR A 250 10.55 20.62 23.16
N GLY A 251 11.76 20.20 22.77
CA GLY A 251 12.48 19.07 23.37
C GLY A 251 11.87 17.69 23.06
N ARG A 252 11.01 17.58 22.04
CA ARG A 252 10.40 16.31 21.65
C ARG A 252 11.30 15.50 20.71
N PRO A 253 11.14 14.17 20.67
CA PRO A 253 11.83 13.32 19.71
C PRO A 253 11.57 13.75 18.25
N HIS A 254 12.65 13.77 17.48
CA HIS A 254 12.68 14.13 16.05
C HIS A 254 13.45 13.07 15.25
N ALA A 255 13.45 13.17 13.93
CA ALA A 255 14.09 12.14 13.11
C ALA A 255 15.61 12.18 13.28
N THR A 256 16.24 11.01 13.20
CA THR A 256 17.69 10.89 13.42
C THR A 256 18.49 11.58 12.32
N LEU A 257 19.73 11.96 12.62
CA LEU A 257 20.66 12.50 11.61
C LEU A 257 20.88 11.52 10.45
N THR A 258 20.93 10.22 10.73
CA THR A 258 21.02 9.16 9.71
C THR A 258 19.83 9.20 8.76
N ALA A 259 18.61 9.35 9.29
CA ALA A 259 17.41 9.45 8.47
C ALA A 259 17.43 10.70 7.58
N HIS A 260 17.83 11.86 8.13
CA HIS A 260 17.99 13.09 7.38
C HIS A 260 19.04 12.97 6.26
N LYS A 261 20.21 12.41 6.54
CA LYS A 261 21.27 12.19 5.55
C LYS A 261 20.79 11.34 4.38
N ARG A 262 20.01 10.29 4.66
CA ARG A 262 19.44 9.44 3.60
C ARG A 262 18.45 10.19 2.71
N VAL A 263 17.59 11.02 3.28
CA VAL A 263 16.65 11.85 2.51
C VAL A 263 17.40 12.82 1.59
N VAL A 264 18.48 13.42 2.08
CA VAL A 264 19.34 14.29 1.26
C VAL A 264 19.99 13.51 0.11
N ALA A 265 20.51 12.31 0.39
CA ALA A 265 21.15 11.45 -0.61
C ALA A 265 20.18 10.95 -1.71
N ARG A 266 18.89 10.83 -1.40
CA ARG A 266 17.84 10.42 -2.36
C ARG A 266 17.44 11.51 -3.35
N LYS A 267 17.66 12.79 -3.04
CA LYS A 267 17.35 13.84 -4.01
C LYS A 267 18.20 13.61 -5.26
N PRO A 268 17.60 13.48 -6.46
CA PRO A 268 18.40 13.48 -7.66
C PRO A 268 19.26 14.75 -7.64
N LYS A 269 20.57 14.62 -7.89
CA LYS A 269 21.38 15.78 -8.21
C LYS A 269 20.62 16.48 -9.34
N ARG A 270 20.06 17.67 -9.07
CA ARG A 270 19.48 18.50 -10.12
C ARG A 270 20.60 18.64 -11.14
N GLN A 271 20.45 18.00 -12.31
CA GLN A 271 21.28 18.34 -13.45
C GLN A 271 20.96 19.81 -13.73
N LEU A 272 21.97 20.65 -13.51
CA LEU A 272 22.00 22.04 -13.95
C LEU A 272 22.03 22.07 -15.48
#